data_AF-A0A135WMH1-F1
#
_entry.id   AF-A0A135WMH1-F1
#
_cell.length_a   1.000
_cell.length_b   1.000
_cell.length_c   1.000
_cell.angle_alpha   90.00
_cell.angle_beta   90.00
_cell.angle_gamma   90.00
#
_symmetry.space_group_name_H-M   'P 1'
#
loop_
_entity.id
_entity.type
_entity.pdbx_description
1 polymer ?
#
loop_
_entity_poly.entity_id
_entity_poly.type
_entity_poly.pdbx_seq_one_letter_code
_entity_poly.pdbx_strand_id
1 'polypeptide(L)' 'MIMHVVLGDNEHTGALIEKLTKRKFELITVVDAKYKGMHRRGEVVYANIEYIKSCEDLPIEFIFYTYVCKSRRGDVV' A
#
# COMPACT_ATOMS: atom_id res chain seq x y z
N MET A 1 -13.59 -2.24 -10.21
CA MET A 1 -12.14 -2.04 -10.02
C MET A 1 -11.87 -1.76 -8.56
N ILE A 2 -11.09 -2.60 -7.88
CA ILE A 2 -10.69 -2.41 -6.48
C ILE A 2 -9.20 -2.08 -6.48
N MET A 3 -8.85 -0.90 -5.98
CA MET A 3 -7.47 -0.44 -5.83
C MET A 3 -7.02 -0.64 -4.39
N HIS A 4 -5.80 -1.16 -4.20
CA HIS A 4 -5.20 -1.29 -2.88
C HIS A 4 -4.05 -0.30 -2.71
N VAL A 5 -4.15 0.56 -1.70
CA VAL A 5 -3.05 1.42 -1.26
C VAL A 5 -2.37 0.77 -0.05
N VAL A 6 -1.09 0.45 -0.17
CA VAL A 6 -0.25 -0.09 0.90
C VAL A 6 0.63 1.05 1.41
N LEU A 7 0.45 1.44 2.68
CA LEU A 7 1.28 2.48 3.31
C LEU A 7 2.48 1.83 3.99
N GLY A 8 3.67 2.23 3.58
CA GLY A 8 4.95 1.71 4.05
C GLY A 8 5.46 0.54 3.20
N ASP A 9 6.76 0.56 2.92
CA ASP A 9 7.48 -0.50 2.24
C ASP A 9 8.57 -1.09 3.14
N ASN A 10 8.29 -2.28 3.66
CA ASN A 10 9.17 -3.06 4.53
C ASN A 10 9.45 -4.45 3.95
N GLU A 11 10.25 -5.26 4.64
CA GLU A 11 10.66 -6.59 4.20
C GLU A 11 9.49 -7.57 3.93
N HIS A 12 8.30 -7.31 4.47
CA HIS A 12 7.11 -8.13 4.25
C HIS A 12 6.18 -7.60 3.15
N THR A 13 6.41 -6.39 2.63
CA THR A 13 5.55 -5.77 1.61
C THR A 13 5.47 -6.62 0.34
N GLY A 14 6.56 -7.27 -0.07
CA GLY A 14 6.56 -8.21 -1.19
C GLY A 14 5.60 -9.39 -0.99
N ALA A 15 5.62 -10.02 0.19
CA ALA A 15 4.73 -11.14 0.50
C ALA A 15 3.25 -10.72 0.60
N LEU A 16 2.98 -9.48 0.98
CA LEU A 16 1.63 -8.90 0.96
C LEU A 16 1.16 -8.70 -0.48
N ILE A 17 1.99 -8.10 -1.34
CA ILE A 17 1.70 -7.90 -2.76
C ILE A 17 1.34 -9.25 -3.42
N GLU A 18 2.17 -10.29 -3.24
CA GLU A 18 1.90 -11.61 -3.84
C GLU A 18 0.54 -12.19 -3.42
N LYS A 19 0.13 -12.02 -2.17
CA LYS A 19 -1.19 -12.46 -1.68
C LYS A 19 -2.33 -11.67 -2.31
N LEU A 20 -2.14 -10.37 -2.50
CA LEU A 20 -3.13 -9.50 -3.12
C LEU A 20 -3.26 -9.82 -4.61
N THR A 21 -2.16 -9.97 -5.35
CA THR A 21 -2.18 -10.32 -6.78
C THR A 21 -2.94 -11.63 -7.05
N LYS A 22 -2.78 -12.65 -6.20
CA LYS A 22 -3.50 -13.94 -6.32
C LYS A 22 -5.03 -13.83 -6.20
N ARG A 23 -5.55 -12.73 -5.65
CA ARG A 23 -6.99 -12.49 -5.46
C ARG A 23 -7.65 -11.72 -6.63
N LYS A 24 -6.93 -11.52 -7.74
CA LYS A 24 -7.39 -10.82 -8.96
C LYS A 24 -7.71 -9.33 -8.76
N PHE A 25 -6.90 -8.61 -7.99
CA PHE A 25 -7.02 -7.16 -7.86
C PHE A 25 -6.27 -6.45 -8.99
N GLU A 26 -6.86 -5.38 -9.53
CA GLU A 26 -6.42 -4.74 -10.78
C GLU A 26 -5.30 -3.70 -10.59
N LEU A 27 -5.11 -3.16 -9.37
CA LEU A 27 -4.04 -2.19 -9.10
C LEU A 27 -3.61 -2.17 -7.62
N ILE A 28 -2.30 -2.30 -7.37
CA ILE A 28 -1.68 -2.16 -6.05
C ILE A 28 -0.73 -0.96 -6.08
N THR A 29 -0.90 -0.02 -5.16
CA THR A 29 -0.05 1.16 -4.99
C THR A 29 0.63 1.12 -3.63
N VAL A 30 1.95 1.05 -3.59
CA VAL A 30 2.75 1.14 -2.36
C VAL A 30 3.23 2.57 -2.20
N VAL A 31 2.94 3.18 -1.05
CA VAL A 31 3.35 4.54 -0.72
C VAL A 31 4.34 4.52 0.43
N ASP A 32 5.56 5.00 0.21
CA ASP A 32 6.59 5.10 1.25
C ASP A 32 7.46 6.36 1.04
N ALA A 33 7.90 6.97 2.13
CA ALA A 33 8.75 8.17 2.10
C ALA A 33 10.12 7.95 1.43
N LYS A 34 10.59 6.70 1.36
CA LYS A 34 11.87 6.36 0.72
C LYS A 34 11.84 6.45 -0.80
N TYR A 35 10.65 6.44 -1.40
CA TYR A 35 10.51 6.57 -2.84
C TYR A 35 10.62 8.03 -3.28
N LYS A 36 11.08 8.24 -4.51
CA LYS A 36 11.13 9.57 -5.14
C LYS A 36 10.23 9.56 -6.36
N GLY A 37 9.18 10.37 -6.33
CA GLY A 37 8.16 10.40 -7.38
C GLY A 37 7.39 9.08 -7.50
N MET A 38 6.86 8.82 -8.69
CA MET A 38 6.07 7.64 -9.01
C MET A 38 6.82 6.75 -9.99
N HIS A 39 6.94 5.46 -9.67
CA HIS A 39 7.51 4.46 -10.57
C HIS A 39 6.70 3.16 -10.51
N ARG A 40 6.72 2.39 -11.59
CA ARG A 40 5.94 1.16 -11.73
C ARG A 40 6.87 -0.03 -11.90
N ARG A 41 6.57 -1.14 -11.21
CA ARG A 41 7.24 -2.42 -11.38
C ARG A 41 6.20 -3.51 -11.56
N GLY A 42 6.02 -3.96 -12.81
CA GLY A 42 4.96 -4.89 -13.17
C GLY A 42 3.58 -4.24 -12.97
N GLU A 43 2.72 -4.86 -12.16
CA GLU A 43 1.37 -4.38 -11.84
C GLU A 43 1.31 -3.51 -10.57
N VAL A 44 2.47 -3.26 -9.94
CA VAL A 44 2.56 -2.49 -8.71
C VAL A 44 3.12 -1.10 -8.99
N VAL A 45 2.44 -0.09 -8.47
CA VAL A 45 2.89 1.30 -8.46
C VAL A 45 3.57 1.59 -7.13
N TYR A 46 4.71 2.26 -7.16
CA TYR A 46 5.46 2.69 -5.99
C TYR A 46 5.58 4.21 -6.04
N ALA A 47 5.13 4.86 -4.98
CA ALA A 47 5.03 6.31 -4.92
C ALA A 47 5.48 6.84 -3.56
N ASN A 48 5.82 8.13 -3.49
CA ASN A 48 6.02 8.80 -2.22
C ASN A 48 4.74 9.50 -1.76
N ILE A 49 4.79 10.12 -0.58
CA ILE A 49 3.63 10.83 -0.02
C ILE A 49 3.19 12.06 -0.83
N GLU A 50 4.05 12.61 -1.69
CA GLU A 50 3.68 13.70 -2.61
C GLU A 50 2.69 13.22 -3.67
N TYR A 51 2.70 11.93 -4.04
CA TYR A 51 1.65 11.34 -4.87
C TYR A 51 0.27 11.43 -4.20
N ILE A 52 0.19 11.10 -2.90
CA ILE A 52 -1.07 11.24 -2.14
C ILE A 52 -1.56 12.69 -2.18
N LYS A 53 -0.66 13.66 -1.93
CA LYS A 53 -1.00 15.09 -1.99
C LYS A 53 -1.46 15.53 -3.38
N SER A 54 -0.83 15.02 -4.44
CA SER A 54 -1.23 15.33 -5.82
C SER A 54 -2.59 14.74 -6.22
N CYS A 55 -3.13 13.83 -5.42
CA CYS A 55 -4.40 13.17 -5.66
C CYS A 55 -5.50 13.59 -4.67
N GLU A 56 -5.26 14.57 -3.80
CA GLU A 56 -6.25 15.06 -2.82
C GLU A 56 -7.53 15.60 -3.49
N ASP A 57 -7.42 16.13 -4.71
CA ASP A 57 -8.57 16.64 -5.49
C ASP A 57 -9.30 15.55 -6.29
N LEU A 58 -8.80 14.30 -6.27
CA LEU A 58 -9.39 13.17 -6.97
C LEU A 58 -10.29 12.37 -6.01
N PRO A 59 -11.41 11.80 -6.49
CA PRO A 59 -12.28 10.95 -5.68
C PRO A 59 -11.63 9.58 -5.45
N ILE A 60 -10.55 9.53 -4.66
CA ILE A 60 -9.81 8.30 -4.32
C ILE A 60 -10.18 7.84 -2.91
N GLU A 61 -10.62 6.60 -2.80
CA GLU A 61 -10.87 5.95 -1.53
C GLU A 61 -9.55 5.48 -0.90
N PHE A 62 -9.18 6.06 0.25
CA PHE A 62 -7.98 5.69 0.99
C PHE A 62 -8.22 4.48 1.89
N ILE A 63 -7.60 3.35 1.59
CA ILE A 63 -7.62 2.17 2.46
C ILE A 63 -6.42 2.22 3.40
N PHE A 64 -6.66 2.53 4.67
CA PHE A 64 -5.65 2.51 5.72
C PHE A 64 -5.53 1.10 6.30
N TYR A 65 -4.41 0.41 6.04
CA TYR A 65 -4.09 -0.87 6.68
C TYR A 65 -2.97 -0.67 7.71
N THR A 66 -3.32 -0.67 9.00
CA THR A 66 -2.32 -0.73 10.07
C THR A 66 -1.86 -2.18 10.23
N TYR A 67 -0.60 -2.46 9.88
CA TYR A 67 0.02 -3.75 10.22
C TYR A 67 0.21 -3.84 11.75
N VAL A 68 -0.61 -4.64 12.41
CA VAL A 68 -0.38 -5.03 13.80
C VAL A 68 0.62 -6.18 13.81
N CYS A 69 1.85 -5.88 14.20
CA CYS A 69 2.88 -6.90 14.42
C CYS A 69 2.35 -7.93 15.44
N LYS A 70 2.50 -9.24 15.20
CA LYS A 70 1.96 -10.30 16.08
C LYS A 70 2.39 -10.15 17.55
N SER A 71 3.52 -9.49 17.82
CA SER A 71 4.01 -9.16 19.16
C SER A 71 3.17 -8.10 19.91
N ARG A 72 2.21 -7.44 19.26
CA ARG A 72 1.21 -6.55 19.90
C ARG A 72 -0.19 -7.17 20.00
N ARG A 73 -0.36 -8.44 19.64
CA ARG A 73 -1.58 -9.23 19.90
C ARG A 73 -1.52 -9.79 21.33
N GLY A 74 -1.38 -8.89 22.29
CA GLY A 74 -1.45 -9.17 23.72
C GLY A 74 -2.28 -8.07 24.37
N ASP A 75 -3.43 -8.47 24.89
CA ASP A 75 -4.24 -7.76 25.89
C ASP A 75 -5.02 -6.51 25.44
N VAL A 76 -6.19 -6.77 24.83
CA VAL A 76 -7.43 -6.10 25.26
C VAL A 76 -8.55 -7.16 25.27
N VAL A 77 -8.71 -7.84 26.41
CA VAL A 77 -9.94 -8.51 26.84
C VAL A 77 -10.32 -7.88 28.17
#